data_AF-A0A2M7TFU7-F1
#
_entry.id   AF-A0A2M7TFU7-F1
#
_cell.length_a   1.000
_cell.length_b   1.000
_cell.length_c   1.000
_cell.angle_alpha   90.00
_cell.angle_beta   90.00
_cell.angle_gamma   90.00
#
_symmetry.space_group_name_H-M   'P 1'
#
loop_
_entity.id
_entity.type
_entity.pdbx_description
1 polymer ?
#
loop_
_entity_poly.entity_id
_entity_poly.type
_entity_poly.pdbx_seq_one_letter_code
_entity_poly.pdbx_strand_id
1 'polypeptide(L)'
;MSTAKLKALTIQISTTKKLFYNERFNRTIQEEFVDLGNFTIEVPKFNEKLAGWLIEYNFKRPHQALGYQTPIAVACQNPHLSTMCPSSTRT
;
A
#
# COMPACT_ATOMS: atom_id res chain seq x y z
N MET A 1 2.55 -19.42 -28.04
CA MET A 1 2.89 -18.44 -26.98
C MET A 1 2.25 -18.89 -25.68
N SER A 2 3.06 -19.11 -24.65
CA SER A 2 2.70 -19.80 -23.42
C SER A 2 1.53 -19.14 -22.68
N THR A 3 0.56 -19.95 -22.26
CA THR A 3 -0.61 -19.60 -21.45
C THR A 3 -0.24 -18.82 -20.17
N ALA A 4 1.01 -18.91 -19.71
CA ALA A 4 1.56 -18.12 -18.61
C ALA A 4 1.62 -16.60 -18.91
N LYS A 5 1.97 -16.19 -20.14
CA LYS A 5 2.00 -14.76 -20.53
C LYS A 5 0.60 -14.15 -20.54
N LEU A 6 -0.39 -14.90 -21.00
CA LEU A 6 -1.79 -14.47 -21.04
C LEU A 6 -2.39 -14.37 -19.62
N LYS A 7 -2.09 -15.32 -18.72
CA LYS A 7 -2.53 -15.26 -17.32
C LYS A 7 -1.90 -14.08 -16.56
N ALA A 8 -0.61 -13.81 -16.78
CA ALA A 8 0.08 -12.67 -16.17
C ALA A 8 -0.54 -11.33 -16.61
N LEU A 9 -0.88 -11.20 -17.90
CA LEU A 9 -1.52 -10.01 -18.46
C LEU A 9 -2.95 -9.79 -17.91
N THR A 10 -3.74 -10.86 -17.75
CA THR A 10 -5.11 -10.77 -17.22
C THR A 10 -5.14 -10.41 -15.73
N ILE A 11 -4.19 -10.92 -14.94
CA ILE A 11 -4.05 -10.55 -13.52
C ILE A 11 -3.62 -9.08 -13.40
N GLN A 12 -2.72 -8.61 -14.27
CA GLN A 12 -2.32 -7.20 -14.33
C GLN A 12 -3.54 -6.29 -14.62
N ILE A 13 -4.38 -6.66 -15.60
CA ILE A 13 -5.55 -5.86 -16.00
C ILE A 13 -6.66 -5.85 -14.92
N SER A 14 -6.92 -6.98 -14.24
CA SER A 14 -7.89 -6.97 -13.13
C SER A 14 -7.39 -6.21 -11.90
N THR A 15 -6.07 -6.17 -11.69
CA THR A 15 -5.43 -5.31 -10.69
C THR A 15 -5.52 -3.83 -11.09
N THR A 16 -5.38 -3.49 -12.39
CA THR A 16 -5.52 -2.08 -12.88
C THR A 16 -6.88 -1.45 -12.60
N LYS A 17 -7.97 -2.23 -12.50
CA LYS A 17 -9.27 -1.69 -12.09
C LYS A 17 -9.36 -1.33 -10.60
N LYS A 18 -8.53 -1.93 -9.73
CA LYS A 18 -8.34 -1.48 -8.33
C LYS A 18 -7.32 -0.34 -8.20
N LEU A 19 -6.45 -0.15 -9.20
CA LEU A 19 -5.39 0.86 -9.19
C LEU A 19 -5.90 2.30 -9.41
N PHE A 20 -7.05 2.50 -10.07
CA PHE A 20 -7.58 3.84 -10.39
C PHE A 20 -7.95 4.69 -9.15
N TYR A 21 -8.39 4.06 -8.06
CA TYR A 21 -8.69 4.79 -6.82
C TYR A 21 -7.41 5.17 -6.03
N ASN A 22 -6.28 4.55 -6.36
CA ASN A 22 -5.04 4.67 -5.59
C ASN A 22 -3.85 5.11 -6.45
N GLU A 23 -4.09 5.82 -7.55
CA GLU A 23 -3.04 6.33 -8.45
C GLU A 23 -2.02 7.18 -7.69
N ARG A 24 -2.47 8.04 -6.78
CA ARG A 24 -1.58 8.86 -5.93
C ARG A 24 -0.69 8.00 -5.05
N PHE A 25 -1.25 6.95 -4.44
CA PHE A 25 -0.50 6.04 -3.58
C PHE A 25 0.52 5.21 -4.37
N ASN A 26 0.14 4.72 -5.55
CA ASN A 26 1.07 4.00 -6.43
C ASN A 26 2.21 4.92 -6.89
N ARG A 27 1.91 6.19 -7.18
CA ARG A 27 2.93 7.20 -7.47
C ARG A 27 3.85 7.41 -6.28
N THR A 28 3.32 7.51 -5.06
CA THR A 28 4.15 7.62 -3.85
C THR A 28 5.05 6.40 -3.65
N ILE A 29 4.58 5.18 -3.90
CA ILE A 29 5.44 3.98 -3.87
C ILE A 29 6.54 4.10 -4.93
N GLN A 30 6.21 4.56 -6.13
CA GLN A 30 7.20 4.72 -7.20
C GLN A 30 8.27 5.75 -6.78
N GLU A 31 7.87 6.96 -6.41
CA GLU A 31 8.75 8.08 -6.10
C GLU A 31 9.55 7.88 -4.80
N GLU A 32 8.91 7.37 -3.74
CA GLU A 32 9.52 7.28 -2.40
C GLU A 32 10.11 5.91 -2.05
N PHE A 33 9.81 4.86 -2.81
CA PHE A 33 10.36 3.53 -2.54
C PHE A 33 11.20 3.02 -3.70
N VAL A 34 10.63 2.98 -4.91
CA VAL A 34 11.31 2.41 -6.09
C VAL A 34 12.44 3.32 -6.57
N ASP A 35 12.17 4.61 -6.77
CA ASP A 35 13.11 5.58 -7.33
C ASP A 35 14.26 5.90 -6.36
N LEU A 36 14.07 5.70 -5.05
CA LEU A 36 15.12 5.76 -4.03
C LEU A 36 16.05 4.53 -4.02
N GLY A 37 15.90 3.60 -4.97
CA GLY A 37 16.83 2.49 -5.16
C GLY A 37 16.48 1.23 -4.36
N ASN A 38 15.27 1.12 -3.78
CA ASN A 38 14.85 -0.12 -3.10
C ASN A 38 14.41 -1.22 -4.07
N PHE A 39 14.37 -0.94 -5.37
CA PHE A 39 14.02 -1.92 -6.40
C PHE A 39 14.96 -3.13 -6.37
N THR A 40 14.39 -4.33 -6.45
CA THR A 40 15.13 -5.59 -6.46
C THR A 40 14.45 -6.54 -7.45
N ILE A 41 15.24 -7.23 -8.28
CA ILE A 41 14.74 -8.19 -9.29
C ILE A 41 14.10 -9.42 -8.62
N GLU A 42 14.61 -9.80 -7.45
CA GLU A 42 14.04 -10.87 -6.64
C GLU A 42 12.72 -10.42 -5.98
N VAL A 43 11.61 -10.90 -6.52
CA VAL A 43 10.25 -10.60 -6.04
C VAL A 43 10.07 -10.85 -4.53
N PRO A 44 10.56 -11.96 -3.93
CA PRO A 44 10.40 -12.18 -2.49
C PRO A 44 11.05 -11.09 -1.63
N LYS A 45 12.29 -10.71 -1.96
CA LYS A 45 13.02 -9.65 -1.25
C LYS A 45 12.40 -8.28 -1.47
N PHE A 46 11.90 -8.01 -2.68
CA PHE A 46 11.19 -6.78 -2.98
C PHE A 46 9.92 -6.65 -2.13
N ASN A 47 9.12 -7.73 -2.03
CA ASN A 47 7.90 -7.76 -1.23
C ASN A 47 8.18 -7.56 0.26
N GLU A 48 9.26 -8.15 0.79
CA GLU A 48 9.66 -7.96 2.19
C GLU A 48 10.01 -6.50 2.50
N LYS A 49 10.84 -5.88 1.66
CA LYS A 49 11.20 -4.46 1.80
C LYS A 49 9.97 -3.56 1.65
N LEU A 50 9.11 -3.85 0.67
CA LEU A 50 7.89 -3.08 0.44
C LEU A 50 6.93 -3.22 1.62
N ALA A 51 6.79 -4.41 2.21
CA ALA A 51 5.98 -4.62 3.41
C ALA A 51 6.48 -3.78 4.59
N GLY A 52 7.80 -3.75 4.82
CA GLY A 52 8.40 -2.89 5.84
C GLY A 52 8.11 -1.41 5.61
N TRP A 53 8.24 -0.95 4.36
CA TRP A 53 7.91 0.43 4.00
C TRP A 53 6.43 0.75 4.18
N LEU A 54 5.52 -0.16 3.83
CA LEU A 54 4.08 -0.01 4.00
C LEU A 54 3.68 0.07 5.48
N ILE A 55 4.34 -0.69 6.35
CA ILE A 55 4.12 -0.59 7.80
C ILE A 55 4.52 0.81 8.29
N GLU A 56 5.70 1.29 7.89
CA GLU A 56 6.17 2.63 8.25
C GLU A 56 5.20 3.71 7.76
N TYR A 57 4.80 3.64 6.48
CA TYR A 57 3.89 4.59 5.84
C TYR A 57 2.52 4.66 6.52
N ASN A 58 1.92 3.50 6.83
CA ASN A 58 0.55 3.42 7.35
C ASN A 58 0.44 3.61 8.87
N PHE A 59 1.47 3.25 9.63
CA PHE A 59 1.38 3.20 11.10
C PHE A 59 2.21 4.27 11.80
N LYS A 60 3.26 4.80 11.18
CA LYS A 60 4.22 5.69 11.87
C LYS A 60 4.36 7.06 11.23
N ARG A 61 4.31 7.15 9.89
CA ARG A 61 4.47 8.43 9.20
C ARG A 61 3.22 9.32 9.33
N PRO A 62 3.33 10.52 9.91
CA PRO A 62 2.26 11.50 9.90
C PRO A 62 2.18 12.18 8.52
N HIS A 63 0.97 12.28 7.96
CA HIS A 63 0.77 12.88 6.64
C HIS A 63 0.09 14.24 6.77
N GLN A 64 0.69 15.28 6.18
CA GLN A 64 0.11 16.63 6.23
C GLN A 64 -1.31 16.69 5.64
N ALA A 65 -1.55 15.93 4.55
CA ALA A 65 -2.89 15.83 3.93
C ALA A 65 -3.95 15.21 4.86
N LEU A 66 -3.52 14.49 5.90
CA LEU A 66 -4.36 13.87 6.92
C LEU A 66 -4.33 14.65 8.25
N GLY A 67 -3.87 15.92 8.24
CA GLY A 67 -3.75 16.71 9.47
C GLY A 67 -2.65 16.20 10.41
N TYR A 68 -1.53 15.73 9.84
CA TYR A 68 -0.41 15.10 10.56
C TYR A 68 -0.78 13.82 11.31
N GLN A 69 -1.83 13.14 10.85
CA GLN A 69 -2.20 11.82 11.34
C GLN A 69 -1.67 10.72 10.43
N THR A 70 -1.57 9.51 10.97
CA THR A 70 -1.21 8.32 10.20
C THR A 70 -2.46 7.78 9.48
N PRO A 71 -2.31 7.08 8.34
CA PRO A 71 -3.45 6.54 7.59
C PRO A 71 -4.32 5.61 8.45
N ILE A 72 -3.70 4.81 9.33
CA ILE A 72 -4.44 3.95 10.24
C ILE A 72 -5.22 4.74 11.30
N ALA A 73 -4.67 5.85 11.81
CA ALA A 73 -5.38 6.68 12.78
C ALA A 73 -6.65 7.30 12.19
N VAL A 74 -6.57 7.79 10.95
CA VAL A 74 -7.74 8.33 10.23
C VAL A 74 -8.76 7.25 9.91
N ALA A 75 -8.31 6.05 9.52
CA ALA A 75 -9.19 4.91 9.29
C ALA A 75 -9.93 4.50 10.57
N CYS A 76 -9.28 4.56 11.74
CA CYS A 76 -9.88 4.23 13.02
C CYS A 76 -10.80 5.28 13.60
N GLN A 77 -10.62 6.54 13.24
CA GLN A 77 -11.55 7.61 13.60
C GLN A 77 -12.83 7.59 12.76
N ASN A 78 -12.78 6.97 11.56
CA ASN A 78 -13.91 6.86 10.65
C ASN A 78 -14.29 5.39 10.42
N PRO A 79 -14.95 4.72 11.39
CA PRO A 79 -15.29 3.30 11.30
C PRO A 79 -16.23 2.95 10.14
N HIS A 80 -16.92 3.95 9.54
CA HIS A 80 -17.70 3.75 8.31
C HIS A 80 -16.80 3.48 7.08
N LEU A 81 -15.51 3.83 7.14
CA LEU A 81 -14.52 3.58 6.09
C LEU A 81 -13.71 2.30 6.31
N SER A 82 -13.76 1.69 7.50
CA SER A 82 -13.13 0.40 7.81
C SER A 82 -13.71 -0.24 9.07
N THR A 83 -14.12 -1.51 8.98
CA THR A 83 -14.59 -2.34 10.12
C THR A 83 -13.48 -2.85 11.02
N MET A 84 -12.21 -2.55 10.70
CA MET A 84 -11.05 -3.23 11.27
C MET A 84 -10.15 -2.25 12.03
N CYS A 85 -10.67 -1.67 13.11
CA CYS A 85 -9.85 -0.94 14.05
C CYS A 85 -9.85 -1.64 15.41
N PRO A 86 -8.67 -1.99 15.96
CA PRO A 86 -8.59 -2.63 17.26
C PRO A 86 -8.95 -1.55 18.29
N SER A 87 -10.20 -1.54 18.74
CA SER A 87 -10.59 -0.83 19.94
C SER A 87 -9.85 -1.46 21.11
N SER A 88 -8.81 -0.77 21.58
CA SER A 88 -8.13 -1.15 22.83
C SER A 88 -9.12 -0.99 23.98
N THR A 89 -9.74 -2.08 24.43
CA THR A 89 -10.43 -2.13 25.72
C THR A 89 -9.39 -2.02 26.82
N ARG A 90 -9.26 -0.83 27.39
CA ARG A 90 -8.51 -0.60 28.61
C ARG A 90 -9.24 -1.31 29.75
N THR A 91 -8.63 -2.34 30.32
CA THR A 91 -9.13 -3.12 31.46
C THR A 91 -9.02 -2.30 32.75
#